data_AF-A0A7V9PKE4-F1
#
_entry.id   AF-A0A7V9PKE4-F1
#
_cell.length_a   1.000
_cell.length_b   1.000
_cell.length_c   1.000
_cell.angle_alpha   90.00
_cell.angle_beta   90.00
_cell.angle_gamma   90.00
#
_symmetry.space_group_name_H-M   'P 1'
#
loop_
_entity.id
_entity.type
_entity.pdbx_description
1 polymer ?
#
loop_
_entity_poly.entity_id
_entity_poly.type
_entity_poly.pdbx_seq_one_letter_code
_entity_poly.pdbx_strand_id
1 'polypeptide(L)'
;MTVHHFAIELADVDRGVYELLSFKVARHPTEQEEYFLTRVLAYCLEFTEGIAFSPGLAEPGEPALAVRDLTGTLTTWIDVGVPDALRLH
;
A
#
# COMPACT_ATOMS: atom_id res chain seq x y z
N MET A 1 4.84 -7.10 15.98
CA MET A 1 4.93 -6.69 14.56
C MET A 1 6.27 -7.16 14.02
N THR A 2 6.32 -7.58 12.77
CA THR A 2 7.56 -7.96 12.08
C THR A 2 7.83 -6.97 10.96
N VAL A 3 9.06 -6.49 10.83
CA VAL A 3 9.42 -5.56 9.75
C VAL A 3 10.07 -6.34 8.62
N HIS A 4 9.55 -6.19 7.41
CA HIS A 4 10.10 -6.77 6.20
C HIS A 4 10.74 -5.67 5.35
N HIS A 5 11.86 -5.99 4.73
CA HIS A 5 12.55 -5.10 3.79
C HIS A 5 12.33 -5.63 2.38
N PHE A 6 11.92 -4.74 1.47
CA PHE A 6 11.73 -5.04 0.07
C PHE A 6 12.70 -4.23 -0.77
N ALA A 7 13.31 -4.91 -1.75
CA ALA A 7 14.03 -4.30 -2.85
C ALA A 7 13.35 -4.81 -4.13
N ILE A 8 12.74 -3.93 -4.91
CA ILE A 8 11.90 -4.26 -6.06
C ILE A 8 12.35 -3.44 -7.25
N GLU A 9 12.59 -4.12 -8.37
CA GLU A 9 12.75 -3.50 -9.68
C GLU A 9 11.36 -3.42 -10.33
N LEU A 10 10.78 -2.23 -10.37
CA LEU A 10 9.47 -1.99 -10.97
C LEU A 10 9.65 -1.60 -12.43
N ALA A 11 9.07 -2.37 -13.35
CA ALA A 11 8.99 -2.05 -14.76
C ALA A 11 7.53 -2.16 -15.22
N ASP A 12 6.81 -1.03 -15.17
CA ASP A 12 5.44 -0.90 -15.65
C ASP A 12 5.46 -0.20 -17.00
N VAL A 13 5.33 -0.99 -18.07
CA VAL A 13 5.41 -0.51 -19.46
C VAL A 13 4.20 0.33 -19.83
N ASP A 14 3.01 -0.03 -19.33
CA ASP A 14 1.76 0.65 -19.65
C ASP A 14 1.73 2.07 -19.09
N ARG A 15 2.31 2.26 -17.89
CA ARG A 15 2.45 3.58 -17.23
C ARG A 15 3.78 4.28 -17.53
N GLY A 16 4.74 3.57 -18.13
CA GLY A 16 6.09 4.08 -18.38
C GLY A 16 6.93 4.30 -17.11
N VAL A 17 6.66 3.53 -16.04
CA VAL A 17 7.33 3.65 -14.74
C VAL A 17 8.44 2.60 -14.64
N TYR A 18 9.67 3.07 -14.42
CA TYR A 18 10.86 2.21 -14.27
C TYR A 18 11.66 2.66 -13.05
N GLU A 19 11.51 1.96 -11.94
CA GLU A 19 12.01 2.41 -10.63
C GLU A 19 12.67 1.29 -9.83
N LEU A 20 13.64 1.65 -9.00
CA LEU A 20 14.24 0.78 -8.00
C LEU A 20 13.68 1.14 -6.63
N LEU A 21 12.68 0.40 -6.17
CA LEU A 21 11.99 0.65 -4.92
C LEU A 21 12.71 -0.08 -3.78
N SER A 22 13.03 0.65 -2.71
CA SER A 22 13.60 0.09 -1.49
C SER A 22 12.86 0.64 -0.27
N PHE A 23 12.08 -0.21 0.39
CA PHE A 23 11.24 0.21 1.50
C PHE A 23 11.08 -0.88 2.56
N LYS A 24 10.63 -0.44 3.74
CA LYS A 24 10.32 -1.30 4.88
C LYS A 24 8.84 -1.25 5.17
N VAL A 25 8.22 -2.40 5.41
CA VAL A 25 6.81 -2.50 5.79
C VAL A 25 6.68 -3.32 7.06
N ALA A 26 5.91 -2.82 8.01
CA ALA A 26 5.53 -3.57 9.19
C ALA A 26 4.33 -4.47 8.86
N ARG A 27 4.46 -5.75 9.21
CA ARG A 27 3.38 -6.74 9.22
C ARG A 27 2.81 -6.86 10.63
N HIS A 28 1.50 -6.70 10.77
CA HIS A 28 0.82 -6.92 12.04
C HIS A 28 0.75 -8.44 12.36
N PRO A 29 0.84 -8.90 13.61
CA PRO A 29 0.82 -10.34 13.93
C PRO A 29 -0.42 -11.09 13.41
N THR A 30 -1.55 -10.41 13.28
CA THR A 30 -2.81 -11.01 12.78
C THR A 30 -3.00 -10.82 11.28
N GLU A 31 -2.11 -10.08 10.62
CA GLU A 31 -2.18 -9.87 9.17
C GLU A 31 -1.71 -11.14 8.47
N GLN A 32 -2.57 -11.71 7.63
CA GLN A 32 -2.23 -12.87 6.82
C GLN A 32 -1.18 -12.51 5.76
N GLU A 33 -0.34 -13.47 5.41
CA GLU A 33 0.79 -13.24 4.51
C GLU A 33 0.32 -12.82 3.11
N GLU A 34 -0.79 -13.39 2.64
CA GLU A 34 -1.41 -13.06 1.36
C GLU A 34 -1.91 -11.62 1.35
N TYR A 35 -2.57 -11.18 2.43
CA TYR A 35 -3.00 -9.79 2.57
C TYR A 35 -1.78 -8.86 2.58
N PHE A 36 -0.75 -9.18 3.36
CA PHE A 36 0.49 -8.42 3.45
C PHE A 36 1.17 -8.23 2.09
N LEU A 37 1.36 -9.33 1.34
CA LEU A 37 1.95 -9.28 0.00
C LEU A 37 1.05 -8.56 -1.00
N THR A 38 -0.28 -8.67 -0.87
CA THR A 38 -1.21 -7.93 -1.73
C THR A 38 -1.05 -6.42 -1.57
N ARG A 39 -0.80 -5.92 -0.34
CA ARG A 39 -0.50 -4.49 -0.13
C ARG A 39 0.80 -4.06 -0.81
N VAL A 40 1.82 -4.92 -0.77
CA VAL A 40 3.11 -4.66 -1.43
C VAL A 40 2.92 -4.61 -2.95
N LEU A 41 2.14 -5.53 -3.52
CA LEU A 41 1.79 -5.51 -4.94
C LEU A 41 0.99 -4.26 -5.31
N ALA A 42 0.00 -3.89 -4.50
CA ALA A 42 -0.79 -2.67 -4.69
C ALA A 42 0.10 -1.40 -4.64
N TYR A 43 1.09 -1.35 -3.75
CA TYR A 43 2.09 -0.27 -3.72
C TYR A 43 2.82 -0.13 -5.07
N CYS A 44 3.26 -1.26 -5.65
CA CYS A 44 3.96 -1.26 -6.93
C CYS A 44 3.04 -0.89 -8.09
N LEU A 45 1.85 -1.48 -8.16
CA LEU A 45 0.88 -1.24 -9.23
C LEU A 45 0.36 0.21 -9.24
N GLU A 46 0.22 0.81 -8.08
CA GLU A 46 -0.26 2.19 -7.90
C GLU A 46 0.88 3.17 -7.61
N PHE A 47 2.14 2.77 -7.87
CA PHE A 47 3.30 3.58 -7.49
C PHE A 47 3.22 4.99 -8.08
N THR A 48 3.26 6.01 -7.23
CA THR A 48 3.25 7.42 -7.59
C THR A 48 3.82 8.25 -6.45
N GLU A 49 4.18 9.50 -6.71
CA GLU A 49 4.58 10.42 -5.65
C GLU A 49 3.50 10.52 -4.57
N GLY A 50 3.91 10.44 -3.30
CA GLY A 50 3.02 10.53 -2.14
C GLY A 50 2.34 9.23 -1.72
N ILE A 51 2.56 8.10 -2.41
CA ILE A 51 2.04 6.79 -1.97
C ILE A 51 2.75 6.29 -0.71
N ALA A 52 1.98 5.84 0.27
CA ALA A 52 2.50 5.30 1.53
C ALA A 52 1.62 4.17 2.08
N PHE A 53 2.25 3.23 2.79
CA PHE A 53 1.53 2.26 3.61
C PHE A 53 0.92 2.98 4.82
N SER A 54 -0.34 2.70 5.09
CA SER A 54 -1.04 3.15 6.30
C SER A 54 -1.09 2.02 7.34
N PRO A 55 -1.49 2.34 8.59
CA PRO A 55 -1.69 1.34 9.64
C PRO A 55 -2.72 0.26 9.27
N GLY A 56 -3.69 0.58 8.41
CA GLY A 56 -4.62 -0.37 7.79
C GLY A 56 -5.29 -1.31 8.79
N LEU A 57 -5.01 -2.62 8.72
CA LEU A 57 -5.58 -3.62 9.65
C LEU A 57 -5.27 -3.35 11.12
N ALA A 58 -4.25 -2.55 11.44
CA ALA A 58 -3.95 -2.15 12.81
C ALA A 58 -4.86 -1.02 13.32
N GLU A 59 -5.51 -0.26 12.43
CA GLU A 59 -6.33 0.90 12.79
C GLU A 59 -7.63 0.93 11.97
N PRO A 60 -8.79 0.66 12.60
CA PRO A 60 -10.07 0.70 11.91
C PRO A 60 -10.30 2.06 11.24
N GLY A 61 -10.69 2.04 9.97
CA GLY A 61 -10.95 3.27 9.21
C GLY A 61 -9.74 3.89 8.53
N GLU A 62 -8.59 3.22 8.49
CA GLU A 62 -7.45 3.59 7.64
C GLU A 62 -7.33 2.62 6.45
N PRO A 63 -6.93 3.08 5.24
CA PRO A 63 -6.78 2.21 4.08
C PRO A 63 -5.61 1.22 4.25
N ALA A 64 -5.42 0.33 3.29
CA ALA A 64 -4.15 -0.41 3.18
C ALA A 64 -2.99 0.52 2.74
N LEU A 65 -3.26 1.38 1.75
CA LEU A 65 -2.35 2.43 1.28
C LEU A 65 -3.11 3.72 0.97
N ALA A 66 -2.41 4.83 1.06
CA ALA A 66 -2.93 6.14 0.71
C ALA A 66 -1.95 6.89 -0.18
N VAL A 67 -2.47 7.71 -1.09
CA VAL A 67 -1.68 8.74 -1.79
C VAL A 67 -2.10 10.09 -1.25
N ARG A 68 -1.12 10.91 -0.88
CA ARG A 68 -1.34 12.30 -0.46
C ARG A 68 -0.52 13.24 -1.31
N ASP A 69 -1.09 14.39 -1.65
CA ASP A 69 -0.34 15.44 -2.33
C ASP A 69 0.62 16.18 -1.38
N LEU A 70 1.35 17.17 -1.92
CA LEU A 70 2.32 17.96 -1.16
C LEU A 70 1.69 18.82 -0.04
N THR A 71 0.37 19.01 -0.05
CA THR A 71 -0.37 19.70 1.02
C THR A 71 -0.85 18.73 2.10
N GLY A 72 -0.66 17.42 1.90
CA GLY A 72 -1.13 16.35 2.78
C GLY A 72 -2.56 15.91 2.51
N THR A 73 -3.22 16.49 1.51
CA THR A 73 -4.58 16.11 1.11
C THR A 73 -4.57 14.71 0.51
N LEU A 74 -5.48 13.86 0.99
CA LEU A 74 -5.69 12.52 0.46
C LEU A 74 -6.22 12.62 -0.97
N THR A 75 -5.52 12.03 -1.93
CA THR A 75 -5.90 12.00 -3.35
C THR A 75 -6.35 10.62 -3.79
N THR A 76 -5.81 9.56 -3.19
CA THR A 76 -6.19 8.17 -3.51
C THR A 76 -6.27 7.31 -2.26
N TRP A 77 -7.35 6.53 -2.16
CA TRP A 77 -7.57 5.51 -1.13
C TRP A 77 -7.45 4.12 -1.75
N ILE A 78 -6.59 3.26 -1.20
CA ILE A 78 -6.36 1.91 -1.70
C ILE A 78 -6.59 0.90 -0.58
N ASP A 79 -7.58 0.04 -0.76
CA ASP A 79 -7.83 -1.13 0.08
C ASP A 79 -7.51 -2.42 -0.65
N VAL A 80 -7.20 -3.46 0.11
CA VAL A 80 -6.91 -4.80 -0.44
C VAL A 80 -7.73 -5.87 0.30
N GLY A 81 -7.86 -7.04 -0.31
CA GLY A 81 -8.66 -8.14 0.24
C GLY A 81 -10.15 -7.99 -0.09
N VAL A 82 -11.01 -8.31 0.88
CA VAL A 82 -12.47 -8.23 0.73
C VAL A 82 -13.01 -7.23 1.76
N PRO A 83 -12.92 -5.91 1.47
CA PRO A 83 -13.53 -4.90 2.33
C PRO A 83 -15.06 -5.10 2.37
N ASP A 84 -15.67 -4.85 3.52
CA ASP A 84 -17.12 -4.85 3.62
C ASP A 84 -17.74 -3.65 2.86
N ALA A 85 -19.04 -3.72 2.60
CA ALA A 85 -19.73 -2.67 1.86
C ALA A 85 -19.79 -1.34 2.63
N LEU A 86 -19.68 -1.33 3.96
CA LEU A 86 -19.67 -0.09 4.75
C LEU A 86 -18.35 0.65 4.54
N ARG A 87 -17.25 -0.08 4.32
CA ARG A 87 -15.92 0.47 4.08
C ARG A 87 -15.75 1.09 2.69
N LEU A 88 -16.62 0.74 1.74
CA LEU A 88 -16.58 1.24 0.36
C LEU A 88 -17.48 2.47 0.11
N HIS A 89 -18.31 2.87 1.06
CA HIS A 89 -19.28 3.98 0.95
C HIS A 89 -18.90 5.16 1.84
#